data_AF-N6VF55-F1
#
_entry.id   AF-N6VF55-F1
#
_cell.length_a   1.000
_cell.length_b   1.000
_cell.length_c   1.000
_cell.angle_alpha   90.00
_cell.angle_beta   90.00
_cell.angle_gamma   90.00
#
_symmetry.space_group_name_H-M   'P 1'
#
loop_
_entity.id
_entity.type
_entity.pdbx_description
1 polymer ?
#
loop_
_entity_poly.entity_id
_entity_poly.type
_entity_poly.pdbx_seq_one_letter_code
_entity_poly.pdbx_strand_id
1 'polypeptide(L)'
;MMRPRPTEPLRYLFTDRSGAAAVEFALLILPLSLMIFAIIEVSVMFFAASSLDASVQKMSRMIRTGEAAASNMTLTDFKVKICADMAFTFSCSDNLLIKVDVISNLSAVTSATAIDSAGNLAVTETFATGKASDYMLVQAFLPWSSVVNYFTYSSAKLADGRYLLDATVLFRNEPS
;
A
#
# COMPACT_ATOMS: atom_id res chain seq x y z
N MET A 1 -18.74 73.75 -12.36
CA MET A 1 -17.28 73.62 -12.19
C MET A 1 -17.02 72.45 -11.25
N MET A 2 -16.72 71.26 -11.78
CA MET A 2 -16.62 70.01 -11.01
C MET A 2 -15.17 69.53 -11.05
N ARG A 3 -14.49 69.51 -9.90
CA ARG A 3 -13.12 69.01 -9.76
C ARG A 3 -13.15 67.47 -9.62
N PRO A 4 -12.45 66.69 -10.45
CA PRO A 4 -12.34 65.26 -10.23
C PRO A 4 -11.39 64.98 -9.05
N ARG A 5 -11.79 64.08 -8.15
CA ARG A 5 -10.94 63.56 -7.07
C ARG A 5 -10.10 62.39 -7.60
N PRO A 6 -8.80 62.31 -7.28
CA PRO A 6 -8.00 61.16 -7.67
C PRO A 6 -8.40 59.95 -6.82
N THR A 7 -8.86 58.89 -7.48
CA THR A 7 -9.09 57.59 -6.86
C THR A 7 -7.74 56.86 -6.78
N GLU A 8 -7.16 56.76 -5.59
CA GLU A 8 -6.05 55.83 -5.31
C GLU A 8 -6.60 54.56 -4.65
N PRO A 9 -7.06 53.55 -5.41
CA PRO A 9 -7.64 52.33 -4.84
C PRO A 9 -6.60 51.47 -4.10
N LEU A 10 -5.31 51.64 -4.44
CA LEU A 10 -4.22 50.83 -3.89
C LEU A 10 -3.90 51.16 -2.42
N ARG A 11 -4.08 52.41 -1.99
CA ARG A 11 -3.74 52.83 -0.62
C ARG A 11 -4.75 52.31 0.41
N TYR A 12 -6.00 52.07 0.01
CA TYR A 12 -7.03 51.51 0.88
C TYR A 12 -6.74 50.04 1.22
N LEU A 13 -6.20 49.26 0.26
CA LEU A 13 -5.82 47.86 0.47
C LEU A 13 -4.71 47.68 1.52
N PHE A 14 -3.80 48.66 1.64
CA PHE A 14 -2.70 48.64 2.61
C PHE A 14 -3.06 49.21 3.98
N THR A 15 -4.26 49.79 4.15
CA THR A 15 -4.69 50.41 5.42
C THR A 15 -5.73 49.57 6.17
N ASP A 16 -6.29 48.54 5.52
CA ASP A 16 -7.34 47.70 6.11
C ASP A 16 -6.76 46.61 7.03
N ARG A 17 -6.86 46.83 8.36
CA ARG A 17 -6.40 45.88 9.39
C ARG A 17 -7.37 44.71 9.62
N SER A 18 -8.57 44.76 9.04
CA SER A 18 -9.62 43.75 9.19
C SER A 18 -9.22 42.38 8.63
N GLY A 19 -8.24 42.34 7.71
CA GLY A 19 -7.73 41.12 7.08
C GLY A 19 -6.54 40.48 7.78
N ALA A 20 -5.91 41.13 8.78
CA ALA A 20 -4.71 40.63 9.43
C ALA A 20 -4.95 39.28 10.13
N ALA A 21 -6.08 39.14 10.82
CA ALA A 21 -6.48 37.89 11.46
C ALA A 21 -6.75 36.75 10.45
N ALA A 22 -7.27 37.06 9.26
CA ALA A 22 -7.48 36.08 8.20
C ALA A 22 -6.14 35.59 7.61
N VAL A 23 -5.16 36.48 7.47
CA VAL A 23 -3.80 36.13 7.02
C VAL A 23 -3.06 35.32 8.07
N GLU A 24 -3.16 35.69 9.35
CA GLU A 24 -2.59 34.90 10.46
C GLU A 24 -3.18 33.49 10.52
N PHE A 25 -4.50 33.36 10.36
CA PHE A 25 -5.17 32.05 10.29
C PHE A 25 -4.74 31.25 9.06
N ALA A 26 -4.66 31.88 7.88
CA ALA A 26 -4.21 31.24 6.66
C ALA A 26 -2.77 30.70 6.78
N LEU A 27 -1.90 31.43 7.49
CA LEU A 27 -0.51 31.03 7.72
C LEU A 27 -0.39 29.83 8.67
N LEU A 28 -1.33 29.67 9.61
CA LEU A 28 -1.39 28.52 10.53
C LEU A 28 -2.10 27.30 9.93
N ILE A 29 -3.18 27.50 9.18
CA ILE A 29 -3.97 26.39 8.65
C ILE A 29 -3.26 25.63 7.53
N LEU A 30 -2.41 26.31 6.75
CA LEU A 30 -1.61 25.67 5.70
C LEU A 30 -0.70 24.56 6.26
N PRO A 31 0.24 24.83 7.18
CA PRO A 31 1.09 23.77 7.75
C PRO A 31 0.29 22.74 8.55
N LEU A 32 -0.78 23.15 9.26
CA LEU A 32 -1.62 22.22 10.02
C LEU A 32 -2.36 21.24 9.10
N SER A 33 -2.96 21.73 8.02
CA SER A 33 -3.67 20.88 7.06
C SER A 33 -2.72 19.90 6.37
N LEU A 34 -1.52 20.35 5.98
CA LEU A 34 -0.49 19.47 5.41
C LEU A 34 -0.10 18.36 6.39
N MET A 35 0.07 18.67 7.67
CA MET A 35 0.38 17.68 8.70
C MET A 35 -0.78 16.69 8.90
N ILE A 36 -2.02 17.17 8.93
CA ILE A 36 -3.20 16.29 9.06
C ILE A 36 -3.30 15.34 7.86
N PHE A 37 -3.16 15.84 6.63
CA PHE A 37 -3.17 14.99 5.44
C PHE A 37 -2.01 13.99 5.41
N ALA A 38 -0.82 14.38 5.88
CA ALA A 38 0.30 13.46 6.03
C ALA A 38 -0.01 12.31 6.98
N ILE A 39 -0.60 12.61 8.15
CA ILE A 39 -0.98 11.59 9.15
C ILE A 39 -2.05 10.66 8.58
N ILE A 40 -3.05 11.21 7.88
CA ILE A 40 -4.12 10.40 7.26
C ILE A 40 -3.53 9.49 6.18
N GLU A 41 -2.66 9.99 5.30
CA GLU A 41 -2.03 9.21 4.24
C GLU A 41 -1.24 8.02 4.82
N VAL A 42 -0.40 8.28 5.81
CA VAL A 42 0.38 7.23 6.49
C VAL A 42 -0.55 6.23 7.17
N SER A 43 -1.61 6.69 7.83
CA SER A 43 -2.59 5.81 8.49
C SER A 43 -3.29 4.88 7.50
N VAL A 44 -3.69 5.40 6.33
CA VAL A 44 -4.33 4.60 5.26
C VAL A 44 -3.34 3.58 4.71
N MET A 45 -2.09 3.97 4.46
CA MET A 45 -1.06 3.06 3.95
C MET A 45 -0.78 1.91 4.94
N PHE A 46 -0.62 2.21 6.23
CA PHE A 46 -0.44 1.18 7.26
C PHE A 46 -1.66 0.26 7.39
N PHE A 47 -2.86 0.83 7.29
CA PHE A 47 -4.09 0.04 7.35
C PHE A 47 -4.20 -0.91 6.15
N ALA A 48 -3.89 -0.44 4.94
CA ALA A 48 -3.85 -1.29 3.75
C ALA A 48 -2.81 -2.41 3.89
N ALA A 49 -1.59 -2.09 4.36
CA ALA A 49 -0.54 -3.08 4.61
C ALA A 49 -0.97 -4.15 5.63
N SER A 50 -1.54 -3.72 6.76
CA SER A 50 -2.05 -4.63 7.79
C SER A 50 -3.22 -5.48 7.29
N SER A 51 -4.09 -4.91 6.45
CA SER A 51 -5.19 -5.66 5.86
C SER A 51 -4.72 -6.70 4.85
N LEU A 52 -3.70 -6.38 4.04
CA LEU A 52 -3.06 -7.34 3.15
C LEU A 52 -2.45 -8.50 3.93
N ASP A 53 -1.69 -8.21 4.99
CA ASP A 53 -1.07 -9.23 5.84
C ASP A 53 -2.13 -10.15 6.48
N ALA A 54 -3.19 -9.58 7.05
CA ALA A 54 -4.30 -10.34 7.61
C ALA A 54 -4.99 -11.23 6.56
N SER A 55 -5.21 -10.72 5.36
CA SER A 55 -5.85 -11.46 4.26
C SER A 55 -4.98 -12.63 3.80
N VAL A 56 -3.67 -12.41 3.63
CA VAL A 56 -2.71 -13.45 3.24
C VAL A 56 -2.60 -14.53 4.33
N GLN A 57 -2.53 -14.13 5.61
CA GLN A 57 -2.57 -15.07 6.74
C GLN A 57 -3.86 -15.89 6.79
N LYS A 58 -5.01 -15.29 6.46
CA LYS A 58 -6.29 -16.00 6.41
C LYS A 58 -6.34 -16.97 5.24
N MET A 59 -5.96 -16.53 4.04
CA MET A 59 -6.04 -17.34 2.82
C MET A 59 -5.00 -18.47 2.80
N SER A 60 -3.81 -18.25 3.37
CA SER A 60 -2.80 -19.30 3.54
C SER A 60 -3.29 -20.48 4.39
N ARG A 61 -4.29 -20.29 5.27
CA ARG A 61 -4.91 -21.40 6.01
C ARG A 61 -5.59 -22.40 5.09
N MET A 62 -6.20 -21.95 3.99
CA MET A 62 -6.82 -22.87 3.00
C MET A 62 -5.77 -23.75 2.31
N ILE A 63 -4.54 -23.25 2.14
CA ILE A 63 -3.42 -24.06 1.66
C ILE A 63 -2.99 -25.02 2.77
N ARG A 64 -2.84 -24.52 4.00
CA ARG A 64 -2.42 -25.30 5.17
C ARG A 64 -3.32 -26.50 5.48
N THR A 65 -4.64 -26.35 5.31
CA THR A 65 -5.63 -27.41 5.53
C THR A 65 -5.87 -28.30 4.31
N GLY A 66 -5.23 -28.01 3.17
CA GLY A 66 -5.43 -28.75 1.92
C GLY A 66 -6.72 -28.42 1.17
N GLU A 67 -7.54 -27.47 1.64
CA GLU A 67 -8.77 -27.03 0.96
C GLU A 67 -8.47 -26.46 -0.44
N ALA A 68 -7.37 -25.72 -0.57
CA ALA A 68 -6.92 -25.19 -1.86
C ALA A 68 -6.56 -26.31 -2.87
N ALA A 69 -5.98 -27.40 -2.40
CA ALA A 69 -5.68 -28.57 -3.23
C ALA A 69 -6.96 -29.34 -3.59
N ALA A 70 -7.86 -29.54 -2.62
CA ALA A 70 -9.12 -30.26 -2.83
C ALA A 70 -10.04 -29.56 -3.84
N SER A 71 -10.02 -28.22 -3.86
CA SER A 71 -10.81 -27.40 -4.79
C SER A 71 -10.13 -27.13 -6.14
N ASN A 72 -8.93 -27.68 -6.39
CA ASN A 72 -8.10 -27.36 -7.56
C ASN A 72 -7.94 -25.84 -7.76
N MET A 73 -7.74 -25.11 -6.66
CA MET A 73 -7.65 -23.66 -6.68
C MET A 73 -6.51 -23.20 -7.61
N THR A 74 -6.78 -22.21 -8.44
CA THR A 74 -5.76 -21.59 -9.28
C THR A 74 -5.13 -20.38 -8.60
N LEU A 75 -3.98 -19.94 -9.10
CA LEU A 75 -3.34 -18.69 -8.67
C LEU A 75 -4.30 -17.49 -8.77
N THR A 76 -5.08 -17.43 -9.85
CA THR A 76 -6.06 -16.36 -10.08
C THR A 76 -7.16 -16.39 -9.01
N ASP A 77 -7.69 -17.57 -8.68
CA ASP A 77 -8.70 -17.70 -7.62
C ASP A 77 -8.15 -17.28 -6.27
N PHE A 78 -6.89 -17.61 -5.98
CA PHE A 78 -6.22 -17.23 -4.75
C PHE A 78 -6.05 -15.71 -4.63
N LYS A 79 -5.64 -15.03 -5.72
CA LYS A 79 -5.60 -13.56 -5.79
C LYS A 79 -6.96 -12.93 -5.56
N VAL A 80 -7.99 -13.45 -6.22
CA VAL A 80 -9.37 -12.95 -6.07
C VAL A 80 -9.83 -13.06 -4.63
N LYS A 81 -9.55 -14.18 -3.95
CA LYS A 81 -9.91 -14.36 -2.54
C LYS A 81 -9.14 -13.42 -1.61
N ILE A 82 -7.85 -13.18 -1.84
CA ILE A 82 -7.07 -12.21 -1.06
C ILE A 82 -7.63 -10.80 -1.25
N CYS A 83 -7.83 -10.38 -2.50
CA CYS A 83 -8.37 -9.06 -2.79
C CYS A 83 -9.81 -8.90 -2.29
N ALA A 84 -10.61 -9.96 -2.21
CA ALA A 84 -11.97 -9.88 -1.66
C ALA A 84 -12.01 -9.74 -0.13
N ASP A 85 -11.00 -10.26 0.58
CA ASP A 85 -10.90 -10.16 2.05
C ASP A 85 -10.22 -8.85 2.50
N MET A 86 -9.37 -8.30 1.65
CA MET A 86 -8.64 -7.06 1.91
C MET A 86 -9.57 -5.85 1.93
N ALA A 87 -9.33 -4.92 2.85
CA ALA A 87 -9.92 -3.59 2.86
C ALA A 87 -9.05 -2.62 2.05
N PHE A 88 -9.67 -1.69 1.32
CA PHE A 88 -9.00 -0.79 0.37
C PHE A 88 -8.27 -1.53 -0.77
N THR A 89 -9.04 -2.31 -1.53
CA THR A 89 -8.58 -3.19 -2.62
C THR A 89 -8.11 -2.47 -3.88
N PHE A 90 -7.75 -1.19 -3.80
CA PHE A 90 -7.43 -0.38 -4.97
C PHE A 90 -6.35 -1.04 -5.81
N SER A 91 -6.70 -1.38 -7.05
CA SER A 91 -5.79 -2.01 -8.02
C SER A 91 -5.19 -3.35 -7.57
N CYS A 92 -5.76 -3.98 -6.55
CA CYS A 92 -5.31 -5.27 -6.00
C CYS A 92 -5.37 -6.38 -7.05
N SER A 93 -6.50 -6.51 -7.77
CA SER A 93 -6.69 -7.57 -8.77
C SER A 93 -5.63 -7.55 -9.88
N ASP A 94 -5.17 -6.36 -10.25
CA ASP A 94 -4.34 -6.16 -11.43
C ASP A 94 -2.85 -6.12 -11.10
N ASN A 95 -2.49 -5.75 -9.87
CA ASN A 95 -1.09 -5.53 -9.47
C ASN A 95 -0.59 -6.48 -8.40
N LEU A 96 -1.46 -7.25 -7.74
CA LEU A 96 -1.04 -8.24 -6.75
C LEU A 96 -0.24 -9.34 -7.44
N LEU A 97 1.01 -9.52 -7.01
CA LEU A 97 1.85 -10.66 -7.40
C LEU A 97 2.00 -11.61 -6.22
N ILE A 98 1.86 -12.90 -6.49
CA ILE A 98 1.91 -13.93 -5.44
C ILE A 98 2.94 -15.00 -5.81
N LYS A 99 3.71 -15.40 -4.81
CA LYS A 99 4.66 -16.50 -4.88
C LYS A 99 4.37 -17.48 -3.75
N VAL A 100 3.88 -18.66 -4.10
CA VAL A 100 3.67 -19.76 -3.16
C VAL A 100 4.57 -20.93 -3.55
N ASP A 101 5.60 -21.16 -2.73
CA ASP A 101 6.59 -22.19 -2.98
C ASP A 101 6.63 -23.20 -1.83
N VAL A 102 6.93 -24.45 -2.20
CA VAL A 102 7.25 -25.52 -1.26
C VAL A 102 8.73 -25.41 -0.89
N ILE A 103 9.04 -25.42 0.39
CA ILE A 103 10.39 -25.34 0.92
C ILE A 103 10.84 -26.69 1.45
N SER A 104 12.05 -27.09 1.08
CA SER A 104 12.63 -28.37 1.49
C SER A 104 13.05 -28.38 2.97
N ASN A 105 13.61 -27.28 3.49
CA ASN A 105 14.04 -27.14 4.88
C ASN A 105 13.95 -25.68 5.35
N LEU A 106 13.69 -25.43 6.64
CA LEU A 106 13.63 -24.05 7.17
C LEU A 106 14.94 -23.26 7.01
N SER A 107 16.08 -23.95 6.97
CA SER A 107 17.39 -23.32 6.71
C SER A 107 17.57 -22.85 5.26
N ALA A 108 16.69 -23.27 4.35
CA ALA A 108 16.71 -22.92 2.92
C ALA A 108 15.67 -21.84 2.57
N VAL A 109 15.07 -21.19 3.57
CA VAL A 109 14.11 -20.10 3.36
C VAL A 109 14.86 -18.89 2.79
N THR A 110 14.68 -18.65 1.50
CA THR A 110 15.06 -17.41 0.83
C THR A 110 13.80 -16.64 0.46
N SER A 111 13.56 -15.53 1.13
CA SER A 111 12.54 -14.57 0.70
C SER A 111 12.93 -14.03 -0.68
N ALA A 112 11.95 -13.91 -1.57
CA ALA A 112 12.19 -13.38 -2.90
C ALA A 112 12.53 -11.89 -2.79
N THR A 113 13.62 -11.47 -3.42
CA THR A 113 13.88 -10.05 -3.64
C THR A 113 12.88 -9.56 -4.68
N ALA A 114 11.85 -8.85 -4.22
CA ALA A 114 10.78 -8.39 -5.10
C ALA A 114 11.24 -7.28 -6.05
N ILE A 115 12.26 -6.51 -5.66
CA ILE A 115 12.75 -5.35 -6.41
C ILE A 115 14.06 -5.73 -7.10
N ASP A 116 14.13 -5.50 -8.42
CA ASP A 116 15.35 -5.69 -9.20
C ASP A 116 16.38 -4.56 -8.98
N SER A 117 17.57 -4.69 -9.57
CA SER A 117 18.61 -3.66 -9.48
C SER A 117 18.24 -2.33 -10.14
N ALA A 118 17.21 -2.30 -10.98
CA ALA A 118 16.67 -1.11 -11.62
C ALA A 118 15.52 -0.48 -10.81
N GLY A 119 15.12 -1.08 -9.68
CA GLY A 119 14.04 -0.59 -8.83
C GLY A 119 12.64 -1.04 -9.27
N ASN A 120 12.50 -1.96 -10.22
CA ASN A 120 11.21 -2.46 -10.68
C ASN A 120 10.79 -3.72 -9.92
N LEU A 121 9.47 -3.94 -9.83
CA LEU A 121 8.93 -5.18 -9.30
C LEU A 121 9.16 -6.32 -10.30
N ALA A 122 10.02 -7.27 -9.94
CA ALA A 122 10.40 -8.41 -10.78
C ALA A 122 10.16 -9.73 -10.03
N VAL A 123 8.89 -10.02 -9.73
CA VAL A 123 8.48 -11.25 -9.06
C VAL A 123 7.92 -12.23 -10.08
N THR A 124 8.54 -13.40 -10.17
CA THR A 124 7.96 -14.53 -10.90
C THR A 124 6.93 -15.23 -10.03
N GLU A 125 5.68 -15.17 -10.46
CA GLU A 125 4.56 -15.76 -9.76
C GLU A 125 4.60 -17.29 -9.79
N THR A 126 4.29 -17.90 -8.66
CA THR A 126 4.20 -19.36 -8.52
C THR A 126 3.04 -19.69 -7.60
N PHE A 127 2.39 -20.83 -7.85
CA PHE A 127 1.35 -21.34 -6.99
C PHE A 127 1.48 -22.84 -6.80
N ALA A 128 2.02 -23.23 -5.65
CA ALA A 128 2.07 -24.61 -5.20
C ALA A 128 1.21 -24.77 -3.95
N THR A 129 0.35 -25.80 -3.92
CA THR A 129 -0.41 -26.14 -2.71
C THR A 129 0.38 -27.05 -1.75
N GLY A 130 1.47 -27.66 -2.24
CA GLY A 130 2.26 -28.64 -1.49
C GLY A 130 1.49 -29.92 -1.15
N LYS A 131 2.13 -30.80 -0.40
CA LYS A 131 1.54 -32.01 0.18
C LYS A 131 1.42 -31.89 1.69
N ALA A 132 0.80 -32.89 2.32
CA ALA A 132 0.74 -32.98 3.78
C ALA A 132 2.16 -32.94 4.37
N SER A 133 2.33 -32.22 5.49
CA SER A 133 3.61 -32.05 6.17
C SER A 133 4.72 -31.26 5.44
N ASP A 134 4.47 -30.71 4.26
CA ASP A 134 5.42 -29.82 3.55
C ASP A 134 5.51 -28.44 4.21
N TYR A 135 6.68 -27.80 4.13
CA TYR A 135 6.83 -26.39 4.49
C TYR A 135 6.46 -25.51 3.30
N MET A 136 5.65 -24.50 3.56
CA MET A 136 5.10 -23.60 2.55
C MET A 136 5.50 -22.17 2.87
N LEU A 137 6.02 -21.46 1.87
CA LEU A 137 6.27 -20.02 1.94
C LEU A 137 5.34 -19.30 0.96
N VAL A 138 4.46 -18.46 1.51
CA VAL A 138 3.56 -17.59 0.76
C VAL A 138 4.09 -16.17 0.88
N GLN A 139 4.34 -15.54 -0.26
CA GLN A 139 4.73 -14.14 -0.36
C GLN A 139 3.77 -13.42 -1.30
N ALA A 140 3.26 -12.27 -0.86
CA ALA A 140 2.40 -11.40 -1.64
C ALA A 140 3.08 -10.04 -1.78
N PHE A 141 3.05 -9.48 -2.98
CA PHE A 141 3.67 -8.20 -3.33
C PHE A 141 2.64 -7.34 -4.05
N LEU A 142 2.29 -6.21 -3.46
CA LEU A 142 1.28 -5.29 -3.99
C LEU A 142 1.86 -3.88 -4.13
N PRO A 143 2.07 -3.40 -5.37
CA PRO A 143 2.33 -2.00 -5.63
C PRO A 143 1.16 -1.11 -5.23
N TRP A 144 1.41 -0.18 -4.32
CA TRP A 144 0.47 0.78 -3.79
C TRP A 144 0.75 2.18 -4.33
N SER A 145 -0.27 2.81 -4.91
CA SER A 145 -0.22 4.21 -5.33
C SER A 145 -0.69 5.10 -4.18
N SER A 146 0.20 5.98 -3.71
CA SER A 146 -0.14 6.98 -2.70
C SER A 146 -1.10 8.02 -3.28
N VAL A 147 -2.11 8.42 -2.49
CA VAL A 147 -3.14 9.38 -2.92
C VAL A 147 -2.56 10.79 -2.99
N VAL A 148 -1.63 11.11 -2.07
CA VAL A 148 -0.91 12.38 -2.00
C VAL A 148 0.59 12.12 -2.04
N ASN A 149 1.16 12.10 -3.25
CA ASN A 149 2.61 12.01 -3.53
C ASN A 149 3.42 13.25 -3.06
N TYR A 150 2.96 13.95 -2.01
CA TYR A 150 3.64 15.11 -1.45
C TYR A 150 4.81 14.75 -0.56
N PHE A 151 4.73 13.62 0.14
CA PHE A 151 5.74 13.22 1.10
C PHE A 151 6.44 11.95 0.61
N THR A 152 7.71 12.08 0.25
CA THR A 152 8.58 10.92 0.03
C THR A 152 8.99 10.36 1.38
N TYR A 153 8.04 9.72 2.08
CA TYR A 153 8.37 8.83 3.20
C TYR A 153 9.05 7.57 2.62
N SER A 154 10.00 7.02 3.37
CA SER A 154 11.21 6.31 2.91
C SER A 154 11.07 4.87 2.38
N SER A 155 12.13 4.45 1.66
CA SER A 155 12.82 3.15 1.54
C SER A 155 12.32 1.99 0.66
N ALA A 156 11.03 1.81 0.37
CA ALA A 156 10.55 0.73 -0.51
C ALA A 156 9.75 1.29 -1.71
N LYS A 157 10.33 2.30 -2.35
CA LYS A 157 9.75 2.95 -3.52
C LYS A 157 10.23 2.24 -4.78
N LEU A 158 9.31 1.79 -5.61
CA LEU A 158 9.62 1.32 -6.95
C LEU A 158 10.14 2.49 -7.79
N ALA A 159 10.85 2.17 -8.88
CA ALA A 159 11.32 3.16 -9.85
C ALA A 159 10.18 4.01 -10.45
N ASP A 160 8.96 3.46 -10.52
CA ASP A 160 7.74 4.14 -10.97
C ASP A 160 7.14 5.10 -9.92
N GLY A 161 7.68 5.10 -8.70
CA GLY A 161 7.26 5.96 -7.61
C GLY A 161 6.17 5.40 -6.71
N ARG A 162 5.68 4.17 -6.94
CA ARG A 162 4.76 3.47 -6.05
C ARG A 162 5.48 2.87 -4.84
N TYR A 163 4.73 2.63 -3.78
CA TYR A 163 5.21 1.91 -2.59
C TYR A 163 4.95 0.42 -2.75
N LEU A 164 5.87 -0.44 -2.34
CA LEU A 164 5.62 -1.88 -2.32
C LEU A 164 5.08 -2.30 -0.94
N LEU A 165 3.88 -2.86 -0.91
CA LEU A 165 3.36 -3.56 0.26
C LEU A 165 3.68 -5.04 0.11
N ASP A 166 4.38 -5.61 1.09
CA ASP A 166 4.73 -7.02 1.13
C ASP A 166 4.09 -7.73 2.32
N ALA A 167 3.69 -8.99 2.13
CA ALA A 167 3.23 -9.86 3.19
C ALA A 167 3.82 -11.25 2.99
N THR A 168 4.42 -11.81 4.04
CA THR A 168 5.11 -13.11 3.97
C THR A 168 4.66 -14.02 5.11
N VAL A 169 4.25 -15.24 4.77
CA VAL A 169 3.81 -16.25 5.73
C VAL A 169 4.53 -17.56 5.46
N LEU A 170 5.20 -18.08 6.47
CA LEU A 170 5.85 -19.40 6.46
C LEU A 170 5.08 -20.33 7.40
N PHE A 171 4.64 -21.48 6.88
CA PHE A 171 3.92 -22.48 7.67
C PHE A 171 4.22 -23.90 7.20
N ARG A 172 3.70 -24.89 7.92
CA ARG A 172 3.73 -26.29 7.53
C ARG A 172 2.30 -26.79 7.30
N ASN A 173 2.08 -27.53 6.22
CA ASN A 173 0.79 -28.15 5.93
C ASN A 173 0.42 -29.17 7.00
N GLU A 174 -0.87 -29.26 7.31
CA GLU A 174 -1.38 -30.21 8.28
C GLU A 174 -1.11 -31.65 7.80
N PRO A 175 -0.79 -32.59 8.72
CA PRO A 175 -0.74 -34.00 8.39
C PRO A 175 -2.14 -34.49 8.06
N SER A 176 -2.27 -35.25 6.97
CA SER A 176 -3.50 -35.91 6.53
C SER A 176 -3.87 -37.09 7.40
#